data_AF-A0A961WW47-F1
#
_entry.id   AF-A0A961WW47-F1
#
_cell.length_a   1.000
_cell.length_b   1.000
_cell.length_c   1.000
_cell.angle_alpha   90.00
_cell.angle_beta   90.00
_cell.angle_gamma   90.00
#
_symmetry.space_group_name_H-M   'P 1'
#
loop_
_entity.id
_entity.type
_entity.pdbx_description
1 polymer ?
#
loop_
_entity_poly.entity_id
_entity_poly.type
_entity_poly.pdbx_seq_one_letter_code
_entity_poly.pdbx_strand_id
1 'polypeptide(L)'
;RAAFKLLEIDERYHLLKPGQKVIDLGAAPGGWCQVAGKIVGSDEAQPSVVGIDYLEMDPVPGAIILQKDFLDDDAPALLMETLGGAPDLVISDMAAPTTGHRKTDHIRTQHLCEVAADFAIRVLRPGGHFLAKTFQGGTENQLLDMLKRNFRSVHHVKPAASRAESVELYLLARDFKGRVIGDGDEADGTDAA
;
A
#
# COMPACT_ATOMS: atom_id res chain seq x y z
N ARG A 1 -2.49 14.61 10.51
CA ARG A 1 -1.40 15.00 9.58
C ARG A 1 -1.21 13.99 8.46
N ALA A 2 -0.97 12.69 8.76
CA ALA A 2 -0.85 11.66 7.72
C ALA A 2 -2.06 11.59 6.78
N ALA A 3 -3.29 11.66 7.32
CA ALA A 3 -4.53 11.73 6.53
C ALA A 3 -4.54 12.85 5.47
N PHE A 4 -4.03 14.05 5.79
CA PHE A 4 -3.95 15.16 4.83
C PHE A 4 -3.02 14.86 3.66
N LYS A 5 -1.94 14.09 3.88
CA LYS A 5 -1.05 13.68 2.78
C LYS A 5 -1.78 12.80 1.78
N LEU A 6 -2.54 11.81 2.26
CA LEU A 6 -3.29 10.92 1.37
C LEU A 6 -4.36 11.70 0.61
N LEU A 7 -5.08 12.61 1.26
CA LEU A 7 -6.05 13.49 0.61
C LEU A 7 -5.39 14.36 -0.49
N GLU A 8 -4.24 14.98 -0.23
CA GLU A 8 -3.51 15.78 -1.24
C GLU A 8 -3.02 14.93 -2.42
N ILE A 9 -2.51 13.72 -2.14
CA ILE A 9 -2.10 12.79 -3.20
C ILE A 9 -3.32 12.38 -4.02
N ASP A 10 -4.44 12.06 -3.36
CA ASP A 10 -5.67 11.63 -4.03
C ASP A 10 -6.32 12.75 -4.84
N GLU A 11 -6.31 13.99 -4.35
CA GLU A 11 -6.78 15.17 -5.11
C GLU A 11 -6.02 15.33 -6.43
N ARG A 12 -4.72 15.02 -6.44
CA ARG A 12 -3.88 15.15 -7.62
C ARG A 12 -3.95 13.95 -8.56
N TYR A 13 -4.09 12.74 -8.04
CA TYR A 13 -3.92 11.50 -8.82
C TYR A 13 -5.20 10.66 -8.96
N HIS A 14 -6.23 10.95 -8.17
CA HIS A 14 -7.53 10.28 -8.15
C HIS A 14 -7.37 8.76 -7.98
N LEU A 15 -6.69 8.36 -6.91
CA LEU A 15 -6.34 6.97 -6.62
C LEU A 15 -7.53 6.21 -6.03
N LEU A 16 -8.25 6.86 -5.11
CA LEU A 16 -9.39 6.32 -4.38
C LEU A 16 -10.67 6.59 -5.16
N LYS A 17 -11.48 5.54 -5.33
CA LYS A 17 -12.76 5.57 -6.04
C LYS A 17 -13.79 4.73 -5.29
N PRO A 18 -15.09 5.08 -5.36
CA PRO A 18 -16.16 4.28 -4.76
C PRO A 18 -16.10 2.81 -5.17
N GLY A 19 -16.28 1.90 -4.21
CA GLY A 19 -16.31 0.46 -4.40
C GLY A 19 -14.95 -0.24 -4.47
N GLN A 20 -13.84 0.48 -4.28
CA GLN A 20 -12.50 -0.13 -4.31
C GLN A 20 -12.18 -0.92 -3.04
N LYS A 21 -11.37 -1.96 -3.23
CA LYS A 21 -10.71 -2.72 -2.15
C LYS A 21 -9.32 -2.15 -1.86
N VAL A 22 -9.05 -1.77 -0.61
CA VAL A 22 -7.81 -1.08 -0.22
C VAL A 22 -7.09 -1.83 0.91
N ILE A 23 -5.77 -1.99 0.77
CA ILE A 23 -4.89 -2.41 1.84
C ILE A 23 -4.02 -1.24 2.29
N ASP A 24 -3.97 -1.00 3.60
CA ASP A 24 -3.12 0.03 4.23
C ASP A 24 -2.04 -0.62 5.10
N LEU A 25 -0.78 -0.51 4.67
CA LEU A 25 0.39 -1.10 5.35
C LEU A 25 1.06 -0.03 6.23
N GLY A 26 1.18 -0.31 7.53
CA GLY A 26 1.63 0.67 8.52
C GLY A 26 0.50 1.64 8.85
N ALA A 27 -0.67 1.08 9.17
CA ALA A 27 -1.90 1.82 9.27
C ALA A 27 -1.96 2.76 10.47
N ALA A 28 -1.17 2.56 11.54
CA ALA A 28 -1.29 3.34 12.77
C ALA A 28 -0.95 4.82 12.53
N PRO A 29 -1.76 5.78 13.03
CA PRO A 29 -2.88 5.64 13.97
C PRO A 29 -4.27 5.55 13.30
N GLY A 30 -4.36 5.11 12.05
CA GLY A 30 -5.62 4.84 11.33
C GLY A 30 -6.04 5.94 10.36
N GLY A 31 -5.26 7.01 10.21
CA GLY A 31 -5.65 8.18 9.41
C GLY A 31 -5.80 7.91 7.90
N TRP A 32 -5.04 6.96 7.35
CA TRP A 32 -5.14 6.57 5.94
C TRP A 32 -6.34 5.63 5.72
N CYS A 33 -6.53 4.63 6.58
CA CYS A 33 -7.78 3.85 6.66
C CYS A 33 -9.04 4.73 6.71
N GLN A 34 -9.07 5.78 7.54
CA GLN A 34 -10.22 6.69 7.64
C GLN A 34 -10.53 7.42 6.33
N VAL A 35 -9.49 7.93 5.67
CA VAL A 35 -9.63 8.62 4.38
C VAL A 35 -10.07 7.65 3.29
N ALA A 36 -9.42 6.49 3.20
CA ALA A 36 -9.74 5.45 2.24
C ALA A 36 -11.19 4.98 2.42
N GLY A 37 -11.58 4.58 3.63
CA GLY A 37 -12.91 4.07 3.93
C GLY A 37 -14.02 5.05 3.54
N LYS A 38 -13.84 6.34 3.86
CA LYS A 38 -14.79 7.40 3.49
C LYS A 38 -14.94 7.56 1.98
N ILE A 39 -13.85 7.53 1.21
CA ILE A 39 -13.87 7.80 -0.23
C ILE A 39 -14.35 6.58 -1.02
N VAL A 40 -13.93 5.38 -0.62
CA VAL A 40 -14.35 4.14 -1.29
C VAL A 40 -15.76 3.70 -0.90
N GLY A 41 -16.35 4.32 0.13
CA GLY A 41 -17.68 3.97 0.63
C GLY A 41 -17.69 2.67 1.43
N SER A 42 -16.61 2.39 2.16
CA SER A 42 -16.49 1.23 3.04
C SER A 42 -17.25 1.47 4.34
N ASP A 43 -18.02 0.49 4.80
CA ASP A 43 -18.78 0.54 6.05
C ASP A 43 -18.59 -0.72 6.90
N GLU A 44 -19.19 -0.75 8.09
CA GLU A 44 -19.04 -1.86 9.03
C GLU A 44 -19.73 -3.17 8.58
N ALA A 45 -20.76 -3.08 7.74
CA ALA A 45 -21.46 -4.24 7.21
C ALA A 45 -20.71 -4.88 6.05
N GLN A 46 -20.01 -4.08 5.25
CA GLN A 46 -19.21 -4.53 4.12
C GLN A 46 -17.87 -3.79 4.05
N PRO A 47 -16.93 -4.09 4.94
CA PRO A 47 -15.63 -3.43 4.93
C PRO A 47 -14.82 -3.82 3.69
N SER A 48 -14.36 -2.82 2.95
CA SER A 48 -13.47 -2.96 1.79
C SER A 48 -12.07 -2.36 2.03
N VAL A 49 -11.79 -1.92 3.27
CA VAL A 49 -10.49 -1.42 3.69
C VAL A 49 -9.93 -2.32 4.80
N VAL A 50 -8.71 -2.81 4.61
CA VAL A 50 -7.99 -3.59 5.62
C VAL A 50 -6.65 -2.91 5.92
N GLY A 51 -6.44 -2.53 7.17
CA GLY A 51 -5.19 -1.97 7.66
C GLY A 51 -4.40 -2.99 8.48
N ILE A 52 -3.08 -2.90 8.44
CA ILE A 52 -2.19 -3.68 9.30
C ILE A 52 -1.13 -2.79 9.95
N ASP A 53 -0.90 -2.97 11.23
CA ASP A 53 0.18 -2.34 11.97
C ASP A 53 0.52 -3.15 13.23
N TYR A 54 1.77 -3.15 13.68
CA TYR A 54 2.14 -3.81 14.94
C TYR A 54 1.73 -2.97 16.16
N LEU A 55 1.49 -1.67 15.99
CA LEU A 55 1.00 -0.78 17.03
C LEU A 55 -0.50 -0.92 17.21
N GLU A 56 -0.93 -0.91 18.47
CA GLU A 56 -2.34 -0.79 18.83
C GLU A 56 -2.88 0.58 18.42
N MET A 57 -4.12 0.63 17.93
CA MET A 57 -4.81 1.86 17.57
C MET A 57 -6.31 1.73 17.80
N ASP A 58 -6.99 2.87 17.91
CA ASP A 58 -8.45 2.91 18.03
C ASP A 58 -9.12 2.30 16.79
N PRO A 59 -10.28 1.63 16.95
CA PRO A 59 -11.05 1.14 15.82
C PRO A 59 -11.36 2.24 14.80
N VAL A 60 -11.28 1.89 13.52
CA VAL A 60 -11.61 2.79 12.41
C VAL A 60 -12.91 2.29 11.76
N PRO A 61 -14.04 3.01 11.89
CA PRO A 61 -15.29 2.61 11.25
C PRO A 61 -15.12 2.40 9.74
N GLY A 62 -15.62 1.28 9.23
CA GLY A 62 -15.47 0.90 7.83
C GLY A 62 -14.08 0.37 7.44
N ALA A 63 -13.19 0.08 8.40
CA ALA A 63 -11.94 -0.62 8.13
C ALA A 63 -11.71 -1.75 9.15
N ILE A 64 -11.20 -2.89 8.67
CA ILE A 64 -10.72 -3.96 9.55
C ILE A 64 -9.25 -3.68 9.86
N ILE A 65 -8.88 -3.64 11.14
CA ILE A 65 -7.51 -3.40 11.57
C ILE A 65 -6.91 -4.69 12.13
N LEU A 66 -5.82 -5.13 11.54
CA LEU A 66 -5.01 -6.26 11.97
C LEU A 66 -3.83 -5.75 12.79
N GLN A 67 -3.82 -6.02 14.10
CA GLN A 67 -2.68 -5.70 14.95
C GLN A 67 -1.58 -6.77 14.78
N LYS A 68 -0.68 -6.57 13.82
CA LYS A 68 0.37 -7.53 13.46
C LYS A 68 1.52 -6.84 12.72
N ASP A 69 2.74 -7.35 12.86
CA ASP A 69 3.85 -6.89 12.04
C ASP A 69 3.66 -7.38 10.60
N PHE A 70 3.72 -6.46 9.64
CA PHE A 70 3.63 -6.79 8.22
C PHE A 70 4.81 -7.65 7.74
N LEU A 71 5.93 -7.63 8.46
CA LEU A 71 7.10 -8.48 8.16
C LEU A 71 6.93 -9.93 8.62
N ASP A 72 5.86 -10.27 9.35
CA ASP A 72 5.56 -11.65 9.71
C ASP A 72 5.15 -12.47 8.47
N ASP A 73 5.61 -13.72 8.38
CA ASP A 73 5.41 -14.60 7.22
C ASP A 73 3.94 -14.83 6.85
N ASP A 74 3.03 -14.83 7.83
CA ASP A 74 1.59 -15.06 7.65
C ASP A 74 0.79 -13.76 7.41
N ALA A 75 1.40 -12.58 7.57
CA ALA A 75 0.69 -11.29 7.39
C ALA A 75 0.11 -11.10 5.98
N PRO A 76 0.81 -11.41 4.87
CA PRO A 76 0.25 -11.30 3.52
C PRO A 76 -1.00 -12.16 3.31
N ALA A 77 -1.00 -13.40 3.81
CA ALA A 77 -2.14 -14.31 3.65
C ALA A 77 -3.35 -13.81 4.44
N LEU A 78 -3.13 -13.40 5.69
CA LEU A 78 -4.16 -12.86 6.57
C LEU A 78 -4.81 -11.60 5.97
N LEU A 79 -4.01 -10.68 5.41
CA LEU A 79 -4.52 -9.49 4.71
C LEU A 79 -5.48 -9.86 3.58
N MET A 80 -5.10 -10.84 2.75
CA MET A 80 -5.86 -11.25 1.58
C MET A 80 -7.15 -12.00 1.94
N GLU A 81 -7.08 -12.87 2.95
CA GLU A 81 -8.25 -13.54 3.51
C GLU A 81 -9.24 -12.53 4.07
N THR A 82 -8.75 -11.60 4.90
CA THR A 82 -9.57 -10.56 5.53
C THR A 82 -10.24 -9.64 4.51
N LEU A 83 -9.53 -9.27 3.42
CA LEU A 83 -10.07 -8.40 2.37
C LEU A 83 -11.07 -9.14 1.44
N GLY A 84 -10.98 -10.46 1.35
CA GLY A 84 -11.86 -11.31 0.55
C GLY A 84 -11.73 -11.07 -0.97
N GLY A 85 -10.52 -10.81 -1.48
CA GLY A 85 -10.25 -10.66 -2.92
C GLY A 85 -9.05 -9.78 -3.25
N ALA A 86 -8.72 -9.67 -4.54
CA ALA A 86 -7.59 -8.85 -5.00
C ALA A 86 -7.84 -7.34 -4.77
N PRO A 87 -6.92 -6.60 -4.14
CA PRO A 87 -7.05 -5.16 -3.93
C PRO A 87 -6.96 -4.36 -5.23
N ASP A 88 -7.64 -3.22 -5.23
CA ASP A 88 -7.48 -2.12 -6.18
C ASP A 88 -6.26 -1.26 -5.88
N LEU A 89 -5.97 -1.08 -4.60
CA LEU A 89 -4.97 -0.15 -4.12
C LEU A 89 -4.26 -0.74 -2.90
N VAL A 90 -2.94 -0.74 -2.95
CA VAL A 90 -2.10 -0.97 -1.78
C VAL A 90 -1.40 0.34 -1.45
N ILE A 91 -1.64 0.87 -0.26
CA ILE A 91 -1.00 2.07 0.26
C ILE A 91 -0.09 1.72 1.44
N SER A 92 1.00 2.48 1.63
CA SER A 92 1.86 2.33 2.79
C SER A 92 2.48 3.64 3.25
N ASP A 93 2.33 3.94 4.55
CA ASP A 93 3.07 5.01 5.23
C ASP A 93 4.13 4.48 6.21
N MET A 94 4.48 3.18 6.10
CA MET A 94 5.48 2.52 6.93
C MET A 94 6.81 3.27 6.95
N ALA A 95 7.38 3.40 8.15
CA ALA A 95 8.73 3.86 8.36
C ALA A 95 9.35 3.13 9.54
N ALA A 96 10.62 2.77 9.43
CA ALA A 96 11.31 2.13 10.54
C ALA A 96 11.54 3.13 11.69
N PRO A 97 11.45 2.71 12.96
CA PRO A 97 11.81 3.56 14.09
C PRO A 97 13.22 4.12 13.92
N THR A 98 13.35 5.45 14.03
CA THR A 98 14.61 6.16 13.79
C THR A 98 15.65 5.81 14.85
N THR A 99 16.82 5.42 14.41
CA THR A 99 18.01 5.20 15.24
C THR A 99 18.79 6.50 15.47
N GLY A 100 18.49 7.55 14.71
CA GLY A 100 19.26 8.80 14.66
C GLY A 100 20.43 8.76 13.67
N HIS A 101 20.74 7.58 13.12
CA HIS A 101 21.75 7.42 12.09
C HIS A 101 21.10 7.38 10.70
N ARG A 102 21.13 8.53 10.00
CA ARG A 102 20.40 8.76 8.74
C ARG A 102 20.57 7.65 7.70
N LYS A 103 21.78 7.13 7.51
CA LYS A 103 22.04 6.07 6.53
C LYS A 103 21.35 4.76 6.91
N THR A 104 21.34 4.42 8.19
CA THR A 104 20.68 3.20 8.69
C THR A 104 19.17 3.35 8.60
N ASP A 105 18.64 4.50 9.00
CA ASP A 105 17.20 4.79 8.96
C ASP A 105 16.66 4.78 7.52
N HIS A 106 17.47 5.28 6.57
CA HIS A 106 17.21 5.20 5.13
C HIS A 106 17.12 3.76 4.65
N ILE A 107 18.13 2.92 4.94
CA ILE A 107 18.15 1.51 4.50
C ILE A 107 16.95 0.73 5.07
N ARG A 108 16.63 0.94 6.35
CA ARG A 108 15.52 0.21 7.01
C ARG A 108 14.15 0.61 6.45
N THR A 109 13.93 1.89 6.20
CA THR A 109 12.66 2.34 5.59
C THR A 109 12.58 1.95 4.11
N GLN A 110 13.70 1.98 3.39
CA GLN A 110 13.76 1.50 2.01
C GLN A 110 13.38 0.01 1.91
N HIS A 111 13.84 -0.82 2.85
CA HIS A 111 13.45 -2.23 2.91
C HIS A 111 11.93 -2.40 3.08
N LEU A 112 11.28 -1.61 3.94
CA LEU A 112 9.82 -1.64 4.10
C LEU A 112 9.09 -1.28 2.80
N CYS A 113 9.61 -0.29 2.06
CA CYS A 113 9.07 0.09 0.76
C CYS A 113 9.19 -1.05 -0.28
N GLU A 114 10.32 -1.75 -0.29
CA GLU A 114 10.58 -2.89 -1.18
C GLU A 114 9.67 -4.08 -0.89
N VAL A 115 9.49 -4.44 0.39
CA VAL A 115 8.58 -5.53 0.81
C VAL A 115 7.13 -5.17 0.48
N ALA A 116 6.72 -3.92 0.72
CA ALA A 116 5.38 -3.44 0.36
C ALA A 116 5.14 -3.50 -1.16
N ALA A 117 6.13 -3.15 -1.97
CA ALA A 117 6.03 -3.19 -3.43
C ALA A 117 5.96 -4.63 -3.98
N ASP A 118 6.76 -5.55 -3.44
CA ASP A 118 6.70 -6.97 -3.78
C ASP A 118 5.33 -7.56 -3.44
N PHE A 119 4.81 -7.28 -2.23
CA PHE A 119 3.45 -7.66 -1.84
C PHE A 119 2.42 -7.10 -2.83
N ALA A 120 2.46 -5.80 -3.14
CA ALA A 120 1.52 -5.17 -4.06
C ALA A 120 1.50 -5.86 -5.43
N ILE A 121 2.65 -6.21 -6.01
CA ILE A 121 2.73 -6.92 -7.30
C ILE A 121 2.09 -8.33 -7.21
N ARG A 122 2.26 -9.00 -6.08
CA ARG A 122 1.70 -10.33 -5.84
C ARG A 122 0.20 -10.34 -5.62
N VAL A 123 -0.41 -9.24 -5.18
CA VAL A 123 -1.82 -9.23 -4.79
C VAL A 123 -2.72 -8.34 -5.61
N LEU A 124 -2.22 -7.22 -6.15
CA LEU A 124 -3.03 -6.26 -6.89
C LEU A 124 -3.73 -6.93 -8.08
N ARG A 125 -4.97 -6.51 -8.32
CA ARG A 125 -5.66 -6.80 -9.57
C ARG A 125 -5.06 -5.99 -10.73
N PRO A 126 -5.13 -6.45 -11.98
CA PRO A 126 -4.75 -5.64 -13.14
C PRO A 126 -5.48 -4.29 -13.14
N GLY A 127 -4.76 -3.21 -13.42
CA GLY A 127 -5.25 -1.83 -13.30
C GLY A 127 -5.14 -1.23 -11.89
N GLY A 128 -4.79 -2.03 -10.88
CA GLY A 128 -4.58 -1.57 -9.51
C GLY A 128 -3.39 -0.61 -9.36
N HIS A 129 -3.26 0.02 -8.20
CA HIS A 129 -2.23 1.03 -7.92
C HIS A 129 -1.47 0.71 -6.64
N PHE A 130 -0.24 1.23 -6.55
CA PHE A 130 0.60 1.13 -5.37
C PHE A 130 1.14 2.51 -4.99
N LEU A 131 1.03 2.87 -3.72
CA LEU A 131 1.56 4.10 -3.16
C LEU A 131 2.33 3.78 -1.89
N ALA A 132 3.63 4.09 -1.83
CA ALA A 132 4.39 3.87 -0.60
C ALA A 132 5.35 5.00 -0.29
N LYS A 133 5.51 5.25 1.01
CA LYS A 133 6.55 6.14 1.53
C LYS A 133 7.93 5.64 1.13
N THR A 134 8.80 6.56 0.77
CA THR A 134 10.23 6.34 0.53
C THR A 134 11.04 7.55 1.00
N PHE A 135 12.36 7.43 0.96
CA PHE A 135 13.30 8.53 1.23
C PHE A 135 14.20 8.75 0.02
N GLN A 136 14.52 10.02 -0.25
CA GLN A 136 15.49 10.36 -1.29
C GLN A 136 16.88 9.82 -0.94
N GLY A 137 17.41 8.95 -1.81
CA GLY A 137 18.83 8.56 -1.74
C GLY A 137 19.14 7.27 -2.47
N GLY A 138 19.62 7.36 -3.72
CA GLY A 138 20.54 6.46 -4.43
C GLY A 138 20.24 4.95 -4.61
N THR A 139 19.61 4.29 -3.63
CA THR A 139 19.39 2.84 -3.57
C THR A 139 18.04 2.39 -4.13
N GLU A 140 17.21 3.30 -4.64
CA GLU A 140 15.89 2.98 -5.18
C GLU A 140 15.89 2.45 -6.62
N ASN A 141 17.04 2.43 -7.32
CA ASN A 141 17.05 2.09 -8.76
C ASN A 141 16.46 0.70 -9.06
N GLN A 142 16.78 -0.31 -8.24
CA GLN A 142 16.24 -1.66 -8.42
C GLN A 142 14.72 -1.69 -8.17
N LEU A 143 14.26 -1.01 -7.12
CA LEU A 143 12.84 -0.85 -6.83
C LEU A 143 12.11 -0.12 -7.96
N LEU A 144 12.66 1.01 -8.44
CA LEU A 144 12.10 1.78 -9.56
C LEU A 144 12.03 0.96 -10.84
N ASP A 145 13.06 0.19 -11.15
CA ASP A 145 13.08 -0.69 -12.32
C ASP A 145 12.02 -1.78 -12.21
N MET A 146 11.90 -2.40 -11.03
CA MET A 146 10.86 -3.39 -10.74
C MET A 146 9.46 -2.79 -10.87
N LEU A 147 9.21 -1.59 -10.32
CA LEU A 147 7.93 -0.89 -10.46
C LEU A 147 7.65 -0.53 -11.93
N LYS A 148 8.63 0.00 -12.68
CA LYS A 148 8.45 0.35 -14.10
C LYS A 148 8.15 -0.86 -14.99
N ARG A 149 8.69 -2.03 -14.66
CA ARG A 149 8.37 -3.29 -15.35
C ARG A 149 6.91 -3.68 -15.14
N ASN A 150 6.42 -3.57 -13.90
CA ASN A 150 5.11 -4.09 -13.48
C ASN A 150 3.94 -3.09 -13.61
N PHE A 151 4.20 -1.78 -13.66
CA PHE A 151 3.17 -0.73 -13.71
C PHE A 151 3.31 0.11 -14.99
N ARG A 152 2.24 0.78 -15.42
CA ARG A 152 2.28 1.66 -16.62
C ARG A 152 3.07 2.93 -16.39
N SER A 153 2.99 3.51 -15.19
CA SER A 153 3.78 4.68 -14.82
C SER A 153 4.22 4.63 -13.37
N VAL A 154 5.33 5.31 -13.07
CA VAL A 154 5.88 5.46 -11.72
C VAL A 154 6.23 6.93 -11.51
N HIS A 155 5.78 7.51 -10.40
CA HIS A 155 5.95 8.91 -10.06
C HIS A 155 6.52 9.06 -8.65
N HIS A 156 7.48 9.95 -8.50
CA HIS A 156 7.83 10.48 -7.19
C HIS A 156 6.85 11.59 -6.80
N VAL A 157 6.27 11.49 -5.61
CA VAL A 157 5.24 12.40 -5.11
C VAL A 157 5.68 13.00 -3.78
N LYS A 158 5.76 14.33 -3.73
CA LYS A 158 6.01 15.07 -2.48
C LYS A 158 4.74 15.80 -2.07
N PRO A 159 4.02 15.35 -1.02
CA PRO A 159 2.85 16.04 -0.50
C PRO A 159 3.23 17.41 0.08
N ALA A 160 2.35 18.40 -0.07
CA ALA A 160 2.55 19.74 0.48
C ALA A 160 2.49 19.72 2.03
N ALA A 161 1.71 18.82 2.62
CA ALA A 161 1.64 18.60 4.06
C ALA A 161 2.93 18.00 4.69
N SER A 162 3.96 17.71 3.88
CA SER A 162 5.27 17.27 4.38
C SER A 162 6.03 18.45 5.01
N ARG A 163 6.75 18.22 6.12
CA ARG A 163 7.55 19.30 6.74
C ARG A 163 8.62 19.79 5.76
N ALA A 164 8.97 21.09 5.82
CA ALA A 164 9.99 21.67 4.94
C ALA A 164 11.36 20.98 5.07
N GLU A 165 11.71 20.55 6.29
CA GLU A 165 12.92 19.75 6.56
C GLU A 165 12.77 18.24 6.29
N SER A 166 11.57 17.78 5.95
CA SER A 166 11.31 16.38 5.66
C SER A 166 11.73 16.03 4.23
N VAL A 167 12.57 15.01 4.12
CA VAL A 167 12.94 14.32 2.87
C VAL A 167 11.90 13.27 2.47
N GLU A 168 10.75 13.24 3.14
CA GLU A 168 9.67 12.30 2.90
C GLU A 168 9.08 12.48 1.50
N LEU A 169 9.10 11.40 0.75
CA LEU A 169 8.67 11.27 -0.63
C LEU A 169 7.82 10.01 -0.72
N TYR A 170 6.94 9.93 -1.71
CA TYR A 170 6.18 8.73 -1.99
C TYR A 170 6.47 8.26 -3.41
N LEU A 171 6.54 6.94 -3.60
CA LEU A 171 6.50 6.31 -4.91
C LEU A 171 5.06 5.94 -5.20
N LEU A 172 4.53 6.51 -6.28
CA LEU A 172 3.24 6.15 -6.84
C LEU A 172 3.45 5.35 -8.12
N ALA A 173 3.13 4.06 -8.09
CA ALA A 173 3.11 3.19 -9.26
C ALA A 173 1.65 2.95 -9.70
N ARG A 174 1.33 3.26 -10.97
CA ARG A 174 -0.03 3.27 -11.49
C ARG A 174 -0.27 2.20 -12.55
N ASP A 175 -1.50 1.72 -12.57
CA ASP A 175 -2.02 0.73 -13.50
C ASP A 175 -1.14 -0.51 -13.56
N PHE A 176 -1.26 -1.36 -12.55
CA PHE A 176 -0.60 -2.66 -12.51
C PHE A 176 -0.93 -3.43 -13.80
N LYS A 177 0.10 -3.87 -14.53
CA LYS A 177 -0.05 -4.49 -15.85
C LYS A 177 -0.65 -5.90 -15.78
N GLY A 178 -0.74 -6.48 -14.58
CA GLY A 178 -1.03 -7.88 -14.36
C GLY A 178 0.24 -8.70 -14.26
N ARG A 179 0.12 -9.88 -13.65
CA ARG A 179 1.23 -10.82 -13.57
C ARG A 179 1.39 -11.48 -14.94
N VAL A 180 2.62 -11.57 -15.43
CA VAL A 180 2.88 -12.44 -16.59
C VAL A 180 2.65 -13.86 -16.09
N ILE A 181 1.52 -14.44 -16.49
CA ILE A 181 1.30 -15.88 -16.30
C ILE A 181 2.32 -16.54 -17.22
N GLY A 182 3.41 -17.04 -16.64
CA GLY A 182 4.24 -18.01 -17.35
C GLY A 182 3.39 -19.25 -17.56
N ASP A 183 3.41 -19.82 -18.76
CA ASP A 183 2.72 -21.07 -19.11
C ASP A 183 2.90 -22.11 -17.97
N GLY A 184 1.85 -22.32 -17.15
CA GLY A 184 2.01 -23.15 -15.95
C GLY A 184 0.77 -23.29 -15.06
N ASP A 185 -0.08 -22.27 -14.93
CA ASP A 185 -1.27 -22.36 -14.07
C ASP A 185 -2.57 -22.28 -14.89
N GLU A 186 -2.90 -23.39 -15.57
CA GLU A 186 -4.31 -23.72 -15.85
C GLU A 186 -4.98 -24.08 -14.52
N ALA A 187 -5.65 -23.10 -13.90
CA ALA A 187 -6.62 -23.38 -12.85
C ALA A 187 -7.95 -23.77 -13.52
N ASP A 188 -8.05 -25.07 -13.79
CA ASP A 188 -9.22 -25.94 -13.71
C ASP A 188 -10.58 -25.27 -13.91
N GLY A 189 -11.05 -25.30 -15.16
CA GLY A 189 -12.45 -25.14 -15.47
C GLY A 189 -13.20 -26.41 -15.09
N THR A 190 -13.83 -26.42 -13.92
CA THR A 190 -14.99 -27.28 -13.67
C THR A 190 -16.25 -26.44 -13.77
N ASP A 191 -16.70 -26.29 -15.01
CA ASP A 191 -18.12 -26.21 -15.34
C ASP A 191 -18.64 -27.66 -15.38
N ALA A 192 -19.56 -27.99 -14.49
CA ALA A 192 -20.34 -29.22 -14.56
C ALA A 192 -21.69 -29.00 -13.88
N ALA A 193 -22.67 -28.65 -14.74
CA ALA A 193 -24.08 -29.09 -14.77
C ALA A 193 -24.88 -29.15 -13.46
#